data_AF-A0AAW8IJA2-F1
#
_entry.id   AF-A0AAW8IJA2-F1
#
_cell.length_a   1.000
_cell.length_b   1.000
_cell.length_c   1.000
_cell.angle_alpha   90.00
_cell.angle_beta   90.00
_cell.angle_gamma   90.00
#
_symmetry.space_group_name_H-M   'P 1'
#
loop_
_entity.id
_entity.type
_entity.pdbx_description
1 polymer ?
#
loop_
_entity_poly.entity_id
_entity_poly.type
_entity_poly.pdbx_seq_one_letter_code
_entity_poly.pdbx_strand_id
1 'polypeptide(L)'
;MTRDIFTILLILINYSVFANDGAFFAKGNQLIPINETEITVKKEILTLKKVRNNFIEVTVYYEFFNPNEDKKLTVGFEAFSPEGDVDGKPKNGHHPYMRDFTVELNNNILKYNVAYVSDSLYTENGKIKSKGIPKFDDNTSVNYVDFYYVYHFEANFKKGVNIIKHTYNYDLSGSIDYNYDFEYVLTAANRWANKQIDDFTLIIDIGEFETFSINKSFYKNANEWLLNGIGKTEDVKGVKNSFIENDATKFHLQKGNLIFQKKNFKINGDLFLYAQNYIGIQNLEYIPFSYYQEENINEPKNDLQRKILKNLPFARRGYVFQNQELNNFYKKMDWYISNPNYEPNTEILTENEKKWTEKWK
;
A
#
# COMPACT_ATOMS: atom_id res chain seq x y z
N MET A 1 -35.72 36.02 19.75
CA MET A 1 -35.70 34.96 20.78
C MET A 1 -35.66 33.56 20.20
N THR A 2 -36.65 33.09 19.43
CA THR A 2 -36.61 31.75 18.79
C THR A 2 -35.54 31.60 17.71
N ARG A 3 -35.25 32.66 16.95
CA ARG A 3 -34.19 32.65 15.91
C ARG A 3 -32.78 32.60 16.51
N ASP A 4 -32.57 33.27 17.64
CA ASP A 4 -31.26 33.35 18.30
C ASP A 4 -30.93 32.03 19.03
N ILE A 5 -31.94 31.35 19.57
CA ILE A 5 -31.81 30.01 20.16
C ILE A 5 -31.40 28.97 19.10
N PHE A 6 -31.97 29.05 17.88
CA PHE A 6 -31.65 28.11 16.79
C PHE A 6 -30.21 28.29 16.28
N THR A 7 -29.73 29.54 16.21
CA THR A 7 -28.33 29.84 15.85
C THR A 7 -27.36 29.36 16.93
N ILE A 8 -27.70 29.52 18.21
CA ILE A 8 -26.90 28.99 19.33
C ILE A 8 -26.89 27.45 19.31
N LEU A 9 -28.01 26.80 18.96
CA LEU A 9 -28.08 25.34 18.79
C LEU A 9 -27.17 24.84 17.65
N LEU A 10 -27.13 25.56 16.52
CA LEU A 10 -26.23 25.26 15.39
C LEU A 10 -24.75 25.47 15.72
N ILE A 11 -24.42 26.46 16.55
CA ILE A 11 -23.05 26.70 17.03
C ILE A 11 -22.63 25.64 18.07
N LEU A 12 -23.56 25.14 18.89
CA LEU A 12 -23.30 24.08 19.87
C LEU A 12 -23.15 22.67 19.25
N ILE A 13 -23.66 22.44 18.03
CA ILE A 13 -23.46 21.17 17.29
C ILE A 13 -22.06 21.09 16.63
N ASN A 14 -21.29 22.19 16.60
CA ASN A 14 -19.92 22.20 16.04
C ASN A 14 -18.83 21.70 16.99
N TYR A 15 -19.18 21.28 18.21
CA TYR A 15 -18.23 20.66 19.11
C TYR A 15 -18.46 19.15 19.13
N SER A 16 -17.45 18.43 18.60
CA SER A 16 -17.31 16.97 18.60
C SER A 16 -17.96 16.20 17.45
N VAL A 17 -17.87 16.71 16.21
CA VAL A 17 -17.72 15.79 15.07
C VAL A 17 -16.24 15.42 15.03
N PHE A 18 -15.89 14.27 15.60
CA PHE A 18 -14.66 13.60 15.20
C PHE A 18 -14.90 13.17 13.76
N ALA A 19 -14.42 13.99 12.81
CA ALA A 19 -14.39 13.61 11.41
C ALA A 19 -13.43 12.42 11.33
N ASN A 20 -13.98 11.23 11.06
CA ASN A 20 -13.23 10.00 11.08
C ASN A 20 -12.55 9.79 9.71
N ASP A 21 -11.61 10.67 9.41
CA ASP A 21 -11.20 10.90 8.01
C ASP A 21 -10.17 9.88 7.51
N GLY A 22 -9.64 9.00 8.36
CA GLY A 22 -8.81 7.87 7.94
C GLY A 22 -7.85 7.34 9.00
N ALA A 23 -7.30 6.17 8.71
CA ALA A 23 -6.36 5.43 9.53
C ALA A 23 -5.07 5.20 8.73
N PHE A 24 -4.00 5.91 9.10
CA PHE A 24 -2.66 5.61 8.61
C PHE A 24 -2.00 4.65 9.58
N PHE A 25 -1.74 3.42 9.13
CA PHE A 25 -1.10 2.42 9.97
C PHE A 25 0.41 2.51 9.91
N ALA A 26 0.98 2.55 8.70
CA ALA A 26 2.43 2.62 8.52
C ALA A 26 2.84 2.81 7.06
N LYS A 27 4.15 2.98 6.85
CA LYS A 27 4.80 2.87 5.54
C LYS A 27 6.06 2.03 5.57
N GLY A 28 6.32 1.38 4.44
CA GLY A 28 7.56 0.64 4.19
C GLY A 28 8.75 1.55 3.99
N ASN A 29 9.95 0.98 4.20
CA ASN A 29 11.20 1.70 4.02
C ASN A 29 12.32 0.72 3.66
N GLN A 30 13.46 1.25 3.22
CA GLN A 30 14.67 0.47 3.01
C GLN A 30 15.47 0.27 4.29
N LEU A 31 16.39 -0.68 4.24
CA LEU A 31 17.50 -0.71 5.19
C LEU A 31 18.44 0.46 4.93
N ILE A 32 18.85 1.14 6.00
CA ILE A 32 19.76 2.28 5.93
C ILE A 32 20.95 2.07 6.88
N PRO A 33 22.14 2.57 6.52
CA PRO A 33 23.26 2.55 7.44
C PRO A 33 23.09 3.67 8.47
N ILE A 34 23.44 3.41 9.74
CA ILE A 34 23.48 4.47 10.76
C ILE A 34 24.68 5.41 10.55
N ASN A 35 25.79 4.87 10.04
CA ASN A 35 26.97 5.62 9.61
C ASN A 35 27.77 4.76 8.61
N GLU A 36 27.67 5.08 7.31
CA GLU A 36 28.45 4.41 6.26
C GLU A 36 28.49 5.28 5.01
N THR A 37 29.61 5.24 4.28
CA THR A 37 29.85 6.02 3.06
C THR A 37 30.45 5.21 1.91
N GLU A 38 30.75 3.93 2.10
CA GLU A 38 31.50 3.08 1.16
C GLU A 38 30.68 1.90 0.61
N ILE A 39 29.76 1.35 1.40
CA ILE A 39 28.93 0.21 0.98
C ILE A 39 27.85 0.69 0.01
N THR A 40 27.71 -0.04 -1.10
CA THR A 40 26.80 0.30 -2.21
C THR A 40 25.67 -0.71 -2.36
N VAL A 41 24.50 -0.27 -2.81
CA VAL A 41 23.36 -1.14 -3.14
C VAL A 41 23.50 -1.59 -4.59
N LYS A 42 23.89 -2.86 -4.81
CA LYS A 42 24.03 -3.45 -6.14
C LYS A 42 22.71 -3.97 -6.69
N LYS A 43 21.87 -4.52 -5.82
CA LYS A 43 20.58 -5.06 -6.23
C LYS A 43 19.56 -4.89 -5.13
N GLU A 44 18.33 -4.58 -5.51
CA GLU A 44 17.16 -4.66 -4.64
C GLU A 44 16.00 -5.30 -5.41
N ILE A 45 15.38 -6.30 -4.81
CA ILE A 45 14.10 -6.86 -5.24
C ILE A 45 13.10 -6.60 -4.12
N LEU A 46 12.24 -5.61 -4.31
CA LEU A 46 11.12 -5.28 -3.43
C LEU A 46 9.87 -6.02 -3.91
N THR A 47 9.31 -6.88 -3.08
CA THR A 47 8.06 -7.60 -3.37
C THR A 47 6.99 -7.17 -2.37
N LEU A 48 5.86 -6.72 -2.91
CA LEU A 48 4.69 -6.26 -2.18
C LEU A 48 3.53 -7.18 -2.53
N LYS A 49 2.94 -7.84 -1.52
CA LYS A 49 1.82 -8.75 -1.72
C LYS A 49 0.65 -8.43 -0.81
N LYS A 50 -0.47 -7.99 -1.38
CA LYS A 50 -1.71 -7.75 -0.63
C LYS A 50 -2.33 -9.08 -0.22
N VAL A 51 -2.67 -9.21 1.06
CA VAL A 51 -3.29 -10.41 1.62
C VAL A 51 -4.67 -10.07 2.16
N ARG A 52 -5.69 -10.64 1.50
CA ARG A 52 -7.10 -10.61 1.95
C ARG A 52 -7.67 -9.21 2.24
N ASN A 53 -7.15 -8.18 1.56
CA ASN A 53 -7.50 -6.77 1.79
C ASN A 53 -7.30 -6.29 3.25
N ASN A 54 -6.42 -6.95 4.01
CA ASN A 54 -6.16 -6.61 5.41
C ASN A 54 -4.76 -6.05 5.61
N PHE A 55 -3.76 -6.69 5.00
CA PHE A 55 -2.36 -6.33 5.18
C PHE A 55 -1.56 -6.58 3.91
N ILE A 56 -0.36 -6.04 3.86
CA ILE A 56 0.63 -6.27 2.81
C ILE A 56 1.83 -7.00 3.40
N GLU A 57 2.20 -8.12 2.76
CA GLU A 57 3.45 -8.82 3.02
C GLU A 57 4.54 -8.12 2.20
N VAL A 58 5.59 -7.67 2.89
CA VAL A 58 6.75 -7.04 2.26
C VAL A 58 7.93 -7.97 2.39
N THR A 59 8.57 -8.27 1.26
CA THR A 59 9.83 -9.03 1.20
C THR A 59 10.83 -8.23 0.41
N VAL A 60 12.02 -8.03 0.98
CA VAL A 60 13.08 -7.29 0.30
C VAL A 60 14.36 -8.10 0.29
N TYR A 61 14.89 -8.31 -0.90
CA TYR A 61 16.18 -8.94 -1.14
C TYR A 61 17.17 -7.87 -1.59
N TYR A 62 18.34 -7.83 -0.95
CA TYR A 62 19.43 -6.93 -1.30
C TYR A 62 20.70 -7.68 -1.64
N GLU A 63 21.46 -7.13 -2.60
CA GLU A 63 22.90 -7.38 -2.71
C GLU A 63 23.63 -6.08 -2.42
N PHE A 64 24.37 -6.06 -1.32
CA PHE A 64 25.26 -4.96 -0.95
C PHE A 64 26.70 -5.32 -1.31
N PHE A 65 27.49 -4.33 -1.74
CA PHE A 65 28.92 -4.54 -2.00
C PHE A 65 29.77 -3.70 -1.06
N ASN A 66 30.62 -4.38 -0.28
CA ASN A 66 31.67 -3.77 0.53
C ASN A 66 33.01 -3.84 -0.23
N PRO A 67 33.61 -2.71 -0.64
CA PRO A 67 34.88 -2.69 -1.37
C PRO A 67 36.09 -3.03 -0.48
N ASN A 68 35.95 -2.84 0.83
CA ASN A 68 37.04 -2.89 1.80
C ASN A 68 37.02 -4.20 2.59
N GLU A 69 37.87 -4.29 3.61
CA GLU A 69 37.87 -5.40 4.56
C GLU A 69 36.56 -5.53 5.33
N ASP A 70 36.43 -6.65 6.05
CA ASP A 70 35.22 -6.97 6.83
C ASP A 70 34.90 -5.83 7.81
N LYS A 71 33.64 -5.38 7.78
CA LYS A 71 33.18 -4.20 8.52
C LYS A 71 31.89 -4.52 9.24
N LYS A 72 31.86 -4.28 10.55
CA LYS A 72 30.64 -4.34 11.35
C LYS A 72 29.94 -2.98 11.36
N LEU A 73 28.65 -2.97 11.08
CA LEU A 73 27.81 -1.78 11.01
C LEU A 73 26.50 -2.00 11.75
N THR A 74 26.02 -0.97 12.42
CA THR A 74 24.62 -0.89 12.82
C THR A 74 23.79 -0.48 11.60
N VAL A 75 22.83 -1.31 11.23
CA VAL A 75 21.86 -1.07 10.14
C VAL A 75 20.49 -0.87 10.77
N GLY A 76 19.73 0.10 10.25
CA GLY A 76 18.39 0.44 10.71
C GLY A 76 17.32 0.22 9.64
N PHE A 77 16.11 -0.03 10.10
CA PHE A 77 14.87 0.01 9.35
C PHE A 77 13.92 0.97 10.07
N GLU A 78 13.57 2.08 9.42
CA GLU A 78 12.67 3.10 9.96
C GLU A 78 11.22 2.69 9.70
N ALA A 79 10.42 2.59 10.76
CA ALA A 79 8.97 2.43 10.70
C ALA A 79 8.32 3.68 11.31
N PHE A 80 7.60 4.42 10.47
CA PHE A 80 6.86 5.61 10.87
C PHE A 80 5.70 5.22 11.78
N SER A 81 5.30 6.13 12.67
CA SER A 81 4.22 5.85 13.60
C SER A 81 2.86 5.97 12.93
N PRO A 82 1.86 5.24 13.46
CA PRO A 82 0.48 5.37 13.00
C PRO A 82 -0.08 6.74 13.34
N GLU A 83 -1.01 7.22 12.53
CA GLU A 83 -1.72 8.49 12.75
C GLU A 83 -3.17 8.43 12.26
N GLY A 84 -4.01 9.35 12.74
CA GLY A 84 -5.44 9.37 12.43
C GLY A 84 -6.24 8.46 13.36
N ASP A 85 -7.31 7.81 12.89
CA ASP A 85 -8.25 7.02 13.71
C ASP A 85 -7.72 5.65 14.12
N VAL A 86 -6.54 5.63 14.73
CA VAL A 86 -5.83 4.42 15.15
C VAL A 86 -5.14 4.64 16.48
N ASP A 87 -4.91 3.56 17.23
CA ASP A 87 -4.04 3.62 18.41
C ASP A 87 -2.57 3.47 17.98
N GLY A 88 -1.80 4.55 18.07
CA GLY A 88 -0.37 4.61 17.75
C GLY A 88 0.55 4.08 18.85
N LYS A 89 0.03 3.70 20.02
CA LYS A 89 0.86 3.23 21.14
C LYS A 89 1.59 1.93 20.79
N PRO A 90 2.83 1.74 21.26
CA PRO A 90 3.59 0.53 21.00
C PRO A 90 2.91 -0.70 21.57
N LYS A 91 2.91 -1.80 20.82
CA LYS A 91 2.45 -3.11 21.29
C LYS A 91 3.67 -3.97 21.64
N ASN A 92 3.84 -4.28 22.92
CA ASN A 92 5.00 -5.05 23.42
C ASN A 92 6.37 -4.48 23.02
N GLY A 93 6.50 -3.15 22.96
CA GLY A 93 7.74 -2.51 22.55
C GLY A 93 7.92 -2.35 21.03
N HIS A 94 6.96 -2.80 20.23
CA HIS A 94 6.99 -2.79 18.78
C HIS A 94 5.94 -1.87 18.17
N HIS A 95 6.08 -1.64 16.86
CA HIS A 95 5.10 -0.92 16.07
C HIS A 95 3.75 -1.70 16.10
N PRO A 96 2.62 -1.06 16.45
CA PRO A 96 1.36 -1.77 16.70
C PRO A 96 0.78 -2.48 15.48
N TYR A 97 1.06 -1.97 14.27
CA TYR A 97 0.54 -2.51 13.00
C TYR A 97 1.64 -3.07 12.08
N MET A 98 2.86 -3.24 12.59
CA MET A 98 3.93 -3.97 11.91
C MET A 98 4.20 -5.25 12.67
N ARG A 99 4.26 -6.37 11.95
CA ARG A 99 4.53 -7.67 12.57
C ARG A 99 5.50 -8.48 11.73
N ASP A 100 6.03 -9.51 12.38
CA ASP A 100 6.88 -10.53 11.75
C ASP A 100 8.11 -9.95 11.03
N PHE A 101 8.69 -8.88 11.60
CA PHE A 101 9.94 -8.33 11.11
C PHE A 101 11.06 -9.36 11.28
N THR A 102 11.64 -9.80 10.17
CA THR A 102 12.81 -10.68 10.17
C THR A 102 13.91 -10.06 9.32
N VAL A 103 15.16 -10.38 9.66
CA VAL A 103 16.30 -9.99 8.85
C VAL A 103 17.35 -11.10 8.87
N GLU A 104 17.87 -11.44 7.69
CA GLU A 104 18.98 -12.35 7.50
C GLU A 104 20.13 -11.67 6.77
N LEU A 105 21.36 -12.01 7.14
CA LEU A 105 22.58 -11.61 6.45
C LEU A 105 23.37 -12.87 6.08
N ASN A 106 23.60 -13.08 4.79
CA ASN A 106 24.32 -14.23 4.26
C ASN A 106 23.79 -15.57 4.84
N ASN A 107 22.46 -15.74 4.81
CA ASN A 107 21.71 -16.89 5.36
C ASN A 107 21.73 -17.05 6.90
N ASN A 108 22.24 -16.06 7.64
CA ASN A 108 22.17 -16.05 9.11
C ASN A 108 21.10 -15.07 9.57
N ILE A 109 20.11 -15.58 10.32
CA ILE A 109 19.08 -14.75 10.94
C ILE A 109 19.74 -13.86 12.01
N LEU A 110 19.52 -12.56 11.91
CA LEU A 110 20.04 -11.59 12.87
C LEU A 110 18.98 -11.26 13.92
N LYS A 111 19.43 -11.02 15.15
CA LYS A 111 18.61 -10.40 16.18
C LYS A 111 18.58 -8.88 15.96
N TYR A 112 17.45 -8.26 16.24
CA TYR A 112 17.29 -6.82 16.20
C TYR A 112 16.82 -6.28 17.55
N ASN A 113 17.02 -4.99 17.75
CA ASN A 113 16.42 -4.20 18.82
C ASN A 113 15.53 -3.12 18.22
N VAL A 114 14.64 -2.55 19.02
CA VAL A 114 13.78 -1.43 18.62
C VAL A 114 14.14 -0.21 19.43
N ALA A 115 14.41 0.91 18.76
CA ALA A 115 14.61 2.21 19.38
C ALA A 115 13.47 3.15 19.01
N TYR A 116 13.05 3.97 19.97
CA TYR A 116 12.12 5.09 19.74
C TYR A 116 12.91 6.35 19.47
N VAL A 117 12.57 7.09 18.42
CA VAL A 117 13.32 8.28 17.97
C VAL A 117 12.39 9.45 17.67
N SER A 118 12.87 10.70 17.72
CA SER A 118 12.04 11.89 17.49
C SER A 118 11.70 12.14 16.02
N ASP A 119 12.67 11.90 15.15
CA ASP A 119 12.63 12.32 13.75
C ASP A 119 13.64 11.49 12.94
N SER A 120 13.72 11.71 11.63
CA SER A 120 14.68 11.02 10.75
C SER A 120 16.16 11.43 10.94
N LEU A 121 16.46 12.40 11.80
CA LEU A 121 17.82 12.82 12.19
C LEU A 121 18.25 12.18 13.52
N TYR A 122 17.77 10.97 13.78
CA TYR A 122 18.00 10.24 15.02
C TYR A 122 19.41 9.69 15.20
N THR A 123 20.34 9.98 14.29
CA THR A 123 21.72 9.50 14.36
C THR A 123 22.67 10.64 14.71
N GLU A 124 23.53 10.45 15.72
CA GLU A 124 24.65 11.35 16.01
C GLU A 124 25.89 10.54 16.32
N ASN A 125 27.00 10.91 15.68
CA ASN A 125 28.28 10.23 15.82
C ASN A 125 28.18 8.70 15.61
N GLY A 126 27.32 8.28 14.67
CA GLY A 126 27.07 6.88 14.36
C GLY A 126 26.32 6.09 15.43
N LYS A 127 25.65 6.77 16.36
CA LYS A 127 24.80 6.15 17.38
C LYS A 127 23.36 6.63 17.26
N ILE A 128 22.42 5.74 17.57
CA ILE A 128 20.98 6.05 17.60
C ILE A 128 20.67 6.84 18.88
N LYS A 129 20.09 8.03 18.71
CA LYS A 129 19.51 8.86 19.77
C LYS A 129 18.12 8.35 20.13
N SER A 130 18.05 7.40 21.06
CA SER A 130 16.74 6.93 21.52
C SER A 130 16.10 7.89 22.54
N LYS A 131 14.78 8.12 22.42
CA LYS A 131 13.94 8.79 23.42
C LYS A 131 13.69 7.93 24.68
N GLY A 132 14.15 6.68 24.70
CA GLY A 132 13.76 5.71 25.73
C GLY A 132 12.32 5.21 25.53
N ILE A 133 11.82 4.41 26.47
CA ILE A 133 10.46 3.85 26.39
C ILE A 133 9.43 4.99 26.49
N PRO A 134 8.53 5.16 25.50
CA PRO A 134 7.49 6.17 25.55
C PRO A 134 6.61 5.99 26.79
N LYS A 135 6.29 7.10 27.44
CA LYS A 135 5.36 7.15 28.58
C LYS A 135 4.05 7.75 28.08
N PHE A 136 2.95 7.11 28.42
CA PHE A 136 1.59 7.56 28.09
C PHE A 136 0.88 7.86 29.40
N ASP A 137 0.31 9.05 29.50
CA ASP A 137 -0.63 9.42 30.55
C ASP A 137 -2.06 9.43 29.99
N ASP A 138 -3.06 9.63 30.87
CA ASP A 138 -4.47 9.61 30.50
C ASP A 138 -4.85 10.75 29.51
N ASN A 139 -3.99 11.77 29.36
CA ASN A 139 -4.22 12.90 28.45
C ASN A 139 -3.46 12.75 27.12
N THR A 140 -2.67 11.70 26.95
CA THR A 140 -1.86 11.52 25.75
C THR A 140 -2.76 11.09 24.59
N SER A 141 -2.74 11.87 23.51
CA SER A 141 -3.41 11.48 22.27
C SER A 141 -2.83 10.16 21.77
N VAL A 142 -3.67 9.13 21.70
CA VAL A 142 -3.26 7.83 21.16
C VAL A 142 -3.18 7.85 19.65
N ASN A 143 -3.91 8.77 19.02
CA ASN A 143 -4.02 8.97 17.57
C ASN A 143 -2.79 9.67 16.96
N TYR A 144 -1.95 10.28 17.79
CA TYR A 144 -0.73 10.97 17.34
C TYR A 144 0.37 10.79 18.38
N VAL A 145 1.31 9.89 18.09
CA VAL A 145 2.46 9.64 18.96
C VAL A 145 3.71 10.35 18.42
N ASP A 146 4.38 11.12 19.28
CA ASP A 146 5.56 11.95 18.92
C ASP A 146 6.87 11.13 18.93
N PHE A 147 6.92 10.05 18.16
CA PHE A 147 8.15 9.30 17.91
C PHE A 147 8.01 8.39 16.69
N TYR A 148 9.12 7.85 16.19
CA TYR A 148 9.18 6.77 15.21
C TYR A 148 9.89 5.55 15.79
N TYR A 149 9.78 4.41 15.10
CA TYR A 149 10.46 3.17 15.45
C TYR A 149 11.65 2.96 14.53
N VAL A 150 12.79 2.57 15.10
CA VAL A 150 13.95 2.11 14.35
C VAL A 150 14.28 0.70 14.79
N TYR A 151 14.03 -0.26 13.90
CA TYR A 151 14.44 -1.65 14.07
C TYR A 151 15.89 -1.73 13.63
N HIS A 152 16.82 -2.02 14.54
CA HIS A 152 18.24 -1.98 14.25
C HIS A 152 18.98 -3.24 14.69
N PHE A 153 20.02 -3.58 13.94
CA PHE A 153 20.81 -4.79 14.15
C PHE A 153 22.26 -4.58 13.73
N GLU A 154 23.14 -5.40 14.29
CA GLU A 154 24.56 -5.43 13.92
C GLU A 154 24.75 -6.34 12.70
N ALA A 155 25.25 -5.79 11.60
CA ALA A 155 25.54 -6.49 10.37
C ALA A 155 27.06 -6.55 10.14
N ASN A 156 27.61 -7.75 9.95
CA ASN A 156 29.02 -7.93 9.60
C ASN A 156 29.18 -8.11 8.08
N PHE A 157 29.46 -7.02 7.38
CA PHE A 157 29.67 -7.02 5.93
C PHE A 157 31.06 -7.54 5.61
N LYS A 158 31.12 -8.71 4.97
CA LYS A 158 32.37 -9.25 4.46
C LYS A 158 32.86 -8.44 3.26
N LYS A 159 34.15 -8.46 2.97
CA LYS A 159 34.65 -7.94 1.67
C LYS A 159 33.90 -8.60 0.51
N GLY A 160 33.42 -7.78 -0.43
CA GLY A 160 32.65 -8.23 -1.59
C GLY A 160 31.14 -8.17 -1.38
N VAL A 161 30.42 -9.12 -2.01
CA VAL A 161 28.95 -9.14 -2.02
C VAL A 161 28.41 -9.73 -0.71
N ASN A 162 27.42 -9.05 -0.14
CA ASN A 162 26.67 -9.47 1.03
C ASN A 162 25.18 -9.48 0.68
N ILE A 163 24.51 -10.57 0.99
CA ILE A 163 23.08 -10.72 0.75
C ILE A 163 22.35 -10.44 2.04
N ILE A 164 21.42 -9.48 2.01
CA ILE A 164 20.50 -9.24 3.11
C ILE A 164 19.09 -9.49 2.61
N LYS A 165 18.29 -10.23 3.39
CA LYS A 165 16.84 -10.28 3.16
C LYS A 165 16.13 -9.83 4.42
N HIS A 166 15.07 -9.04 4.27
CA HIS A 166 14.15 -8.79 5.36
C HIS A 166 12.71 -9.04 4.92
N THR A 167 11.85 -9.30 5.90
CA THR A 167 10.41 -9.44 5.70
C THR A 167 9.69 -8.71 6.81
N TYR A 168 8.48 -8.22 6.54
CA TYR A 168 7.54 -7.75 7.55
C TYR A 168 6.14 -7.65 6.93
N ASN A 169 5.13 -7.55 7.79
CA ASN A 169 3.76 -7.32 7.39
C ASN A 169 3.25 -5.99 7.95
N TYR A 170 2.56 -5.21 7.12
CA TYR A 170 1.85 -4.00 7.56
C TYR A 170 0.36 -4.12 7.31
N ASP A 171 -0.46 -3.71 8.28
CA ASP A 171 -1.88 -3.49 8.01
C ASP A 171 -2.06 -2.38 6.96
N LEU A 172 -3.05 -2.55 6.08
CA LEU A 172 -3.32 -1.60 5.00
C LEU A 172 -3.94 -0.33 5.56
N SER A 173 -3.27 0.81 5.36
CA SER A 173 -3.85 2.12 5.62
C SER A 173 -5.08 2.33 4.74
N GLY A 174 -6.00 3.17 5.19
CA GLY A 174 -7.20 3.51 4.43
C GLY A 174 -7.91 4.73 4.99
N SER A 175 -8.88 5.23 4.24
CA SER A 175 -9.65 6.41 4.60
C SER A 175 -11.05 6.36 4.00
N ILE A 176 -11.84 7.41 4.17
CA ILE A 176 -13.11 7.52 3.43
C ILE A 176 -12.87 7.53 1.92
N ASP A 177 -11.76 8.11 1.46
CA ASP A 177 -11.44 8.21 0.04
C ASP A 177 -10.65 6.99 -0.50
N TYR A 178 -9.85 6.35 0.35
CA TYR A 178 -9.02 5.18 -0.01
C TYR A 178 -9.57 3.90 0.62
N ASN A 179 -9.96 2.94 -0.23
CA ASN A 179 -10.22 1.57 0.21
C ASN A 179 -8.96 0.96 0.84
N TYR A 180 -7.81 1.27 0.25
CA TYR A 180 -6.51 1.11 0.89
C TYR A 180 -5.46 2.00 0.23
N ASP A 181 -4.40 2.30 0.96
CA ASP A 181 -3.18 2.90 0.46
C ASP A 181 -1.93 2.23 1.05
N PHE A 182 -0.81 2.36 0.33
CA PHE A 182 0.48 1.86 0.73
C PHE A 182 1.60 2.79 0.26
N GLU A 183 2.46 3.13 1.21
CA GLU A 183 3.66 3.93 0.99
C GLU A 183 4.93 3.09 1.17
N TYR A 184 5.95 3.36 0.34
CA TYR A 184 7.29 2.85 0.54
C TYR A 184 8.35 3.91 0.21
N VAL A 185 9.22 4.20 1.18
CA VAL A 185 10.30 5.20 1.04
C VAL A 185 11.47 4.62 0.25
N LEU A 186 11.44 4.79 -1.08
CA LEU A 186 12.51 4.37 -1.99
C LEU A 186 13.73 5.30 -1.88
N THR A 187 13.50 6.59 -1.62
CA THR A 187 14.55 7.61 -1.55
C THR A 187 15.54 7.37 -0.42
N ALA A 188 15.21 6.53 0.57
CA ALA A 188 16.11 6.08 1.62
C ALA A 188 17.38 5.39 1.07
N ALA A 189 17.31 4.77 -0.12
CA ALA A 189 18.49 4.19 -0.79
C ALA A 189 19.61 5.21 -1.02
N ASN A 190 19.25 6.49 -1.15
CA ASN A 190 20.19 7.58 -1.40
C ASN A 190 21.16 7.81 -0.22
N ARG A 191 20.91 7.19 0.94
CA ARG A 191 21.80 7.19 2.11
C ARG A 191 22.98 6.22 1.96
N TRP A 192 22.93 5.27 1.02
CA TRP A 192 24.06 4.40 0.69
C TRP A 192 25.05 5.06 -0.28
N ALA A 193 26.27 4.51 -0.36
CA ALA A 193 27.40 5.18 -1.00
C ALA A 193 27.20 5.54 -2.47
N ASN A 194 26.51 4.69 -3.25
CA ASN A 194 26.26 4.93 -4.67
C ASN A 194 25.10 5.89 -4.93
N LYS A 195 24.31 6.25 -3.91
CA LYS A 195 23.13 7.15 -4.01
C LYS A 195 22.15 6.74 -5.13
N GLN A 196 22.05 5.43 -5.36
CA GLN A 196 21.23 4.79 -6.37
C GLN A 196 21.12 3.29 -6.04
N ILE A 197 20.30 2.57 -6.81
CA ILE A 197 20.28 1.11 -6.83
C ILE A 197 20.75 0.65 -8.22
N ASP A 198 21.82 -0.14 -8.29
CA ASP A 198 22.39 -0.51 -9.60
C ASP A 198 21.44 -1.43 -10.40
N ASP A 199 20.68 -2.29 -9.72
CA ASP A 199 19.66 -3.18 -10.30
C ASP A 199 18.41 -3.26 -9.41
N PHE A 200 17.36 -2.52 -9.77
CA PHE A 200 16.11 -2.47 -9.01
C PHE A 200 15.01 -3.28 -9.68
N THR A 201 14.28 -4.07 -8.88
CA THR A 201 13.03 -4.72 -9.27
C THR A 201 11.97 -4.48 -8.19
N LEU A 202 10.80 -3.97 -8.60
CA LEU A 202 9.59 -3.87 -7.78
C LEU A 202 8.53 -4.82 -8.33
N ILE A 203 8.06 -5.73 -7.49
CA ILE A 203 6.99 -6.69 -7.80
C ILE A 203 5.78 -6.37 -6.93
N ILE A 204 4.63 -6.14 -7.57
CA ILE A 204 3.38 -5.78 -6.90
C ILE A 204 2.33 -6.83 -7.25
N ASP A 205 1.93 -7.62 -6.25
CA ASP A 205 0.83 -8.57 -6.31
C ASP A 205 -0.30 -8.09 -5.39
N ILE A 206 -1.33 -7.50 -5.97
CA ILE A 206 -2.47 -6.98 -5.20
C ILE A 206 -3.70 -7.91 -5.26
N GLY A 207 -3.59 -9.08 -5.90
CA GLY A 207 -4.69 -10.01 -6.11
C GLY A 207 -5.46 -9.84 -7.43
N GLU A 208 -6.63 -10.47 -7.50
CA GLU A 208 -7.46 -10.53 -8.70
C GLU A 208 -8.63 -9.54 -8.63
N PHE A 209 -9.04 -9.05 -9.81
CA PHE A 209 -10.16 -8.12 -10.02
C PHE A 209 -9.99 -6.78 -9.31
N GLU A 210 -8.81 -6.18 -9.38
CA GLU A 210 -8.50 -4.98 -8.60
C GLU A 210 -8.27 -3.76 -9.49
N THR A 211 -8.74 -2.60 -9.01
CA THR A 211 -8.45 -1.30 -9.60
C THR A 211 -7.66 -0.48 -8.59
N PHE A 212 -6.45 -0.08 -8.97
CA PHE A 212 -5.56 0.70 -8.10
C PHE A 212 -4.69 1.64 -8.94
N SER A 213 -4.15 2.66 -8.31
CA SER A 213 -3.31 3.68 -8.93
C SER A 213 -1.94 3.70 -8.26
N ILE A 214 -0.93 4.05 -9.05
CA ILE A 214 0.41 4.37 -8.54
C ILE A 214 0.75 5.80 -8.99
N ASN A 215 1.22 6.63 -8.07
CA ASN A 215 1.69 7.98 -8.40
C ASN A 215 2.97 7.92 -9.24
N LYS A 216 3.06 8.78 -10.26
CA LYS A 216 4.23 8.92 -11.15
C LYS A 216 5.37 9.71 -10.50
N SER A 217 5.86 9.21 -9.37
CA SER A 217 6.93 9.85 -8.59
C SER A 217 8.33 9.42 -9.04
N PHE A 218 8.51 8.17 -9.46
CA PHE A 218 9.81 7.58 -9.85
C PHE A 218 9.82 6.95 -11.25
N TYR A 219 8.70 7.01 -11.98
CA TYR A 219 8.54 6.48 -13.34
C TYR A 219 7.68 7.43 -14.19
N LYS A 220 7.68 7.27 -15.51
CA LYS A 220 7.06 8.23 -16.45
C LYS A 220 5.67 7.82 -16.91
N ASN A 221 5.47 6.55 -17.24
CA ASN A 221 4.20 6.04 -17.79
C ASN A 221 4.08 4.51 -17.66
N ALA A 222 2.91 3.99 -18.03
CA ALA A 222 2.57 2.57 -17.95
C ALA A 222 3.54 1.64 -18.70
N ASN A 223 4.21 2.09 -19.76
CA ASN A 223 5.09 1.23 -20.58
C ASN A 223 6.39 0.85 -19.86
N GLU A 224 6.72 1.50 -18.72
CA GLU A 224 7.84 1.08 -17.87
C GLU A 224 7.47 -0.08 -16.93
N TRP A 225 6.19 -0.46 -16.88
CA TRP A 225 5.69 -1.58 -16.11
C TRP A 225 5.43 -2.77 -17.03
N LEU A 226 5.88 -3.94 -16.61
CA LEU A 226 5.44 -5.21 -17.16
C LEU A 226 4.20 -5.67 -16.39
N LEU A 227 3.07 -5.76 -17.10
CA LEU A 227 1.88 -6.45 -16.60
C LEU A 227 2.01 -7.93 -16.94
N ASN A 228 2.28 -8.75 -15.93
CA ASN A 228 2.40 -10.20 -16.07
C ASN A 228 1.07 -10.87 -15.70
N GLY A 229 0.14 -10.89 -16.66
CA GLY A 229 -1.21 -11.39 -16.46
C GLY A 229 -2.23 -10.73 -17.40
N ILE A 230 -3.47 -10.56 -16.91
CA ILE A 230 -4.58 -9.94 -17.64
C ILE A 230 -4.95 -8.66 -16.93
N GLY A 231 -4.88 -7.55 -17.67
CA GLY A 231 -5.29 -6.25 -17.18
C GLY A 231 -5.06 -5.17 -18.23
N LYS A 232 -5.34 -3.93 -17.85
CA LYS A 232 -5.09 -2.75 -18.68
C LYS A 232 -4.81 -1.53 -17.80
N THR A 233 -4.30 -0.49 -18.44
CA THR A 233 -3.86 0.73 -17.77
C THR A 233 -4.49 1.96 -18.37
N GLU A 234 -4.64 2.99 -17.55
CA GLU A 234 -4.99 4.33 -17.99
C GLU A 234 -4.12 5.37 -17.28
N ASP A 235 -3.87 6.48 -17.98
CA ASP A 235 -3.17 7.62 -17.39
C ASP A 235 -4.17 8.51 -16.66
N VAL A 236 -3.81 8.87 -15.43
CA VAL A 236 -4.61 9.76 -14.59
C VAL A 236 -3.84 11.07 -14.44
N LYS A 237 -4.53 12.19 -14.65
CA LYS A 237 -3.97 13.52 -14.46
C LYS A 237 -4.31 14.06 -13.09
N GLY A 238 -3.27 14.45 -12.37
CA GLY A 238 -3.41 15.08 -11.07
C GLY A 238 -4.00 16.47 -11.20
N VAL A 239 -4.89 16.84 -10.29
CA VAL A 239 -5.43 18.18 -10.15
C VAL A 239 -5.07 18.70 -8.76
N LYS A 240 -4.32 19.80 -8.72
CA LYS A 240 -3.87 20.42 -7.48
C LYS A 240 -5.06 20.73 -6.56
N ASN A 241 -4.91 20.46 -5.27
CA ASN A 241 -5.96 20.61 -4.26
C ASN A 241 -7.21 19.74 -4.54
N SER A 242 -7.07 18.65 -5.27
CA SER A 242 -8.11 17.63 -5.41
C SER A 242 -7.65 16.33 -4.76
N PHE A 243 -8.59 15.40 -4.59
CA PHE A 243 -8.28 14.07 -4.08
C PHE A 243 -7.17 13.36 -4.88
N ILE A 244 -7.23 13.44 -6.22
CA ILE A 244 -6.16 12.94 -7.09
C ILE A 244 -5.21 14.11 -7.38
N GLU A 245 -4.31 14.39 -6.46
CA GLU A 245 -3.39 15.53 -6.60
C GLU A 245 -2.28 15.28 -7.63
N ASN A 246 -1.78 14.05 -7.70
CA ASN A 246 -0.63 13.69 -8.50
C ASN A 246 -1.01 12.95 -9.79
N ASP A 247 -0.22 13.18 -10.84
CA ASP A 247 -0.26 12.34 -12.03
C ASP A 247 0.02 10.88 -11.63
N ALA A 248 -0.80 9.96 -12.13
CA ALA A 248 -0.74 8.55 -11.76
C ALA A 248 -0.96 7.65 -12.98
N THR A 249 -0.64 6.37 -12.83
CA THR A 249 -1.14 5.32 -13.73
C THR A 249 -2.12 4.48 -12.93
N LYS A 250 -3.36 4.37 -13.43
CA LYS A 250 -4.36 3.46 -12.89
C LYS A 250 -4.27 2.13 -13.63
N PHE A 251 -4.33 1.06 -12.87
CA PHE A 251 -4.26 -0.32 -13.32
C PHE A 251 -5.59 -1.01 -12.99
N HIS A 252 -6.17 -1.67 -14.00
CA HIS A 252 -7.28 -2.60 -13.85
C HIS A 252 -6.73 -4.01 -14.03
N LEU A 253 -6.43 -4.69 -12.92
CA LEU A 253 -5.79 -6.00 -12.92
C LEU A 253 -6.86 -7.08 -12.70
N GLN A 254 -7.18 -7.82 -13.76
CA GLN A 254 -8.06 -8.98 -13.65
C GLN A 254 -7.34 -10.12 -12.93
N LYS A 255 -6.08 -10.38 -13.31
CA LYS A 255 -5.24 -11.44 -12.76
C LYS A 255 -3.76 -11.16 -13.03
N GLY A 256 -2.87 -11.52 -12.11
CA GLY A 256 -1.42 -11.48 -12.31
C GLY A 256 -0.72 -10.53 -11.35
N ASN A 257 0.43 -9.99 -11.77
CA ASN A 257 1.20 -9.01 -11.00
C ASN A 257 1.82 -7.93 -11.91
N LEU A 258 2.29 -6.86 -11.28
CA LEU A 258 3.07 -5.81 -11.94
C LEU A 258 4.54 -5.94 -11.58
N ILE A 259 5.40 -5.68 -12.56
CA ILE A 259 6.85 -5.70 -12.39
C ILE A 259 7.43 -4.40 -12.97
N PHE A 260 8.14 -3.63 -12.17
CA PHE A 260 8.96 -2.49 -12.61
C PHE A 260 10.44 -2.84 -12.43
N GLN A 261 11.23 -2.62 -13.47
CA GLN A 261 12.66 -2.91 -13.47
C GLN A 261 13.47 -1.72 -13.98
N LYS A 262 14.57 -1.42 -13.29
CA LYS A 262 15.44 -0.32 -13.67
C LYS A 262 16.90 -0.59 -13.31
N LYS A 263 17.79 -0.44 -14.29
CA LYS A 263 19.24 -0.40 -14.08
C LYS A 263 19.68 1.01 -13.72
N ASN A 264 20.69 1.14 -12.86
CA ASN A 264 21.21 2.42 -12.37
C ASN A 264 20.09 3.35 -11.92
N PHE A 265 19.18 2.81 -11.10
CA PHE A 265 17.96 3.48 -10.69
C PHE A 265 18.28 4.65 -9.76
N LYS A 266 18.23 5.86 -10.33
CA LYS A 266 18.34 7.12 -9.60
C LYS A 266 16.98 7.47 -9.03
N ILE A 267 16.87 7.44 -7.70
CA ILE A 267 15.59 7.57 -7.01
C ILE A 267 15.35 9.02 -6.64
N ASN A 268 14.25 9.58 -7.14
CA ASN A 268 13.84 10.96 -6.93
C ASN A 268 12.41 11.08 -6.38
N GLY A 269 11.77 9.95 -6.05
CA GLY A 269 10.43 9.90 -5.50
C GLY A 269 10.14 8.54 -4.86
N ASP A 270 9.17 8.53 -3.95
CA ASP A 270 8.75 7.36 -3.18
C ASP A 270 7.52 6.69 -3.78
N LEU A 271 7.28 5.43 -3.43
CA LEU A 271 6.07 4.73 -3.86
C LEU A 271 4.87 5.20 -3.07
N PHE A 272 3.82 5.60 -3.78
CA PHE A 272 2.47 5.74 -3.26
C PHE A 272 1.52 4.95 -4.16
N LEU A 273 0.93 3.89 -3.61
CA LEU A 273 -0.03 3.02 -4.27
C LEU A 273 -1.34 3.11 -3.52
N TYR A 274 -2.47 3.24 -4.22
CA TYR A 274 -3.78 3.35 -3.57
C TYR A 274 -4.90 2.77 -4.41
N ALA A 275 -5.97 2.32 -3.76
CA ALA A 275 -7.25 2.01 -4.38
C ALA A 275 -8.32 2.96 -3.82
N GLN A 276 -9.12 3.54 -4.71
CA GLN A 276 -10.18 4.45 -4.31
C GLN A 276 -11.40 3.70 -3.77
N ASN A 277 -12.07 4.31 -2.80
CA ASN A 277 -13.42 3.93 -2.43
C ASN A 277 -14.43 4.48 -3.44
N TYR A 278 -15.41 3.65 -3.79
CA TYR A 278 -16.52 4.03 -4.64
C TYR A 278 -17.83 4.09 -3.83
N ILE A 279 -17.92 5.05 -2.92
CA ILE A 279 -19.06 5.24 -2.00
C ILE A 279 -20.09 6.20 -2.61
N GLY A 280 -21.38 5.94 -2.40
CA GLY A 280 -22.44 6.89 -2.73
C GLY A 280 -22.79 7.01 -4.22
N ILE A 281 -22.28 6.12 -5.06
CA ILE A 281 -22.58 6.11 -6.50
C ILE A 281 -24.01 5.63 -6.73
N GLN A 282 -24.87 6.58 -7.11
CA GLN A 282 -26.29 6.31 -7.28
C GLN A 282 -26.54 5.38 -8.47
N ASN A 283 -27.60 4.57 -8.38
CA ASN A 283 -28.19 3.83 -9.50
C ASN A 283 -27.24 2.89 -10.28
N LEU A 284 -26.16 2.39 -9.67
CA LEU A 284 -25.17 1.53 -10.32
C LEU A 284 -24.49 2.20 -11.53
N GLU A 285 -24.34 3.53 -11.53
CA GLU A 285 -23.60 4.25 -12.58
C GLU A 285 -22.17 3.72 -12.74
N TYR A 286 -21.58 3.29 -11.63
CA TYR A 286 -20.31 2.58 -11.57
C TYR A 286 -20.40 1.44 -10.58
N ILE A 287 -19.74 0.33 -10.90
CA ILE A 287 -19.58 -0.82 -10.00
C ILE A 287 -18.08 -1.07 -9.88
N PRO A 288 -17.50 -1.14 -8.66
CA PRO A 288 -16.07 -1.36 -8.49
C PRO A 288 -15.63 -2.73 -9.01
N PHE A 289 -14.41 -2.79 -9.54
CA PHE A 289 -13.84 -4.05 -10.01
C PHE A 289 -13.62 -5.03 -8.85
N SER A 290 -13.10 -4.52 -7.73
CA SER A 290 -12.77 -5.31 -6.53
C SER A 290 -14.02 -5.89 -5.88
N TYR A 291 -13.97 -7.19 -5.58
CA TYR A 291 -15.01 -7.84 -4.79
C TYR A 291 -14.93 -7.49 -3.30
N TYR A 292 -13.87 -6.82 -2.83
CA TYR A 292 -13.79 -6.29 -1.47
C TYR A 292 -14.61 -5.02 -1.27
N GLN A 293 -15.10 -4.40 -2.35
CA GLN A 293 -15.94 -3.20 -2.29
C GLN A 293 -17.42 -3.49 -2.58
N GLU A 294 -17.83 -4.76 -2.52
CA GLU A 294 -19.21 -5.19 -2.84
C GLU A 294 -20.25 -4.61 -1.89
N GLU A 295 -19.88 -4.36 -0.64
CA GLU A 295 -20.76 -3.74 0.37
C GLU A 295 -21.10 -2.27 0.06
N ASN A 296 -20.27 -1.60 -0.75
CA ASN A 296 -20.51 -0.23 -1.21
C ASN A 296 -21.47 -0.16 -2.41
N ILE A 297 -21.88 -1.30 -2.96
CA ILE A 297 -22.79 -1.37 -4.10
C ILE A 297 -24.23 -1.27 -3.62
N ASN A 298 -24.96 -0.29 -4.16
CA ASN A 298 -26.38 -0.09 -3.88
C ASN A 298 -27.25 -1.30 -4.26
N GLU A 299 -28.28 -1.56 -3.45
CA GLU A 299 -29.31 -2.56 -3.74
C GLU A 299 -30.02 -2.28 -5.09
N PRO A 300 -30.38 -3.32 -5.85
CA PRO A 300 -30.99 -3.16 -7.16
C PRO A 300 -32.43 -2.68 -7.04
N LYS A 301 -32.80 -1.68 -7.85
CA LYS A 301 -34.14 -1.07 -7.85
C LYS A 301 -35.11 -1.71 -8.86
N ASN A 302 -34.60 -2.50 -9.79
CA ASN A 302 -35.38 -3.14 -10.85
C ASN A 302 -34.74 -4.45 -11.32
N ASP A 303 -35.44 -5.16 -12.19
CA ASP A 303 -35.03 -6.46 -12.72
C ASP A 303 -33.69 -6.42 -13.49
N LEU A 304 -33.46 -5.37 -14.27
CA LEU A 304 -32.22 -5.19 -15.02
C LEU A 304 -31.03 -5.00 -14.06
N GLN A 305 -31.17 -4.15 -13.04
CA GLN A 305 -30.13 -3.95 -12.02
C GLN A 305 -29.86 -5.23 -11.24
N ARG A 306 -30.89 -6.01 -10.88
CA ARG A 306 -30.71 -7.32 -10.23
C ARG A 306 -29.92 -8.26 -11.13
N LYS A 307 -30.23 -8.31 -12.43
CA LYS A 307 -29.46 -9.10 -13.42
C LYS A 307 -28.02 -8.61 -13.56
N ILE A 308 -27.77 -7.31 -13.53
CA ILE A 308 -26.41 -6.74 -13.51
C ILE A 308 -25.67 -7.24 -12.27
N LEU A 309 -26.23 -7.11 -11.07
CA LEU A 309 -25.50 -7.54 -9.86
C LEU A 309 -25.25 -9.05 -9.88
N LYS A 310 -26.27 -9.86 -10.19
CA LYS A 310 -26.16 -11.33 -10.31
C LYS A 310 -25.04 -11.76 -11.26
N ASN A 311 -24.81 -11.03 -12.35
CA ASN A 311 -23.84 -11.41 -13.38
C ASN A 311 -22.45 -10.79 -13.20
N LEU A 312 -22.25 -9.95 -12.17
CA LEU A 312 -20.99 -9.24 -11.93
C LEU A 312 -19.76 -10.17 -11.87
N PRO A 313 -19.79 -11.33 -11.18
CA PRO A 313 -18.63 -12.24 -11.16
C PRO A 313 -18.20 -12.75 -12.55
N PHE A 314 -19.14 -12.92 -13.48
CA PHE A 314 -18.84 -13.34 -14.85
C PHE A 314 -18.32 -12.17 -15.69
N ALA A 315 -18.86 -10.97 -15.48
CA ALA A 315 -18.37 -9.76 -16.13
C ALA A 315 -16.93 -9.44 -15.74
N ARG A 316 -16.55 -9.62 -14.48
CA ARG A 316 -15.17 -9.48 -13.99
C ARG A 316 -14.17 -10.40 -14.71
N ARG A 317 -14.64 -11.54 -15.20
CA ARG A 317 -13.85 -12.51 -15.98
C ARG A 317 -13.92 -12.28 -17.50
N GLY A 318 -14.66 -11.27 -17.93
CA GLY A 318 -14.77 -10.85 -19.33
C GLY A 318 -15.90 -11.50 -20.12
N TYR A 319 -16.91 -12.07 -19.45
CA TYR A 319 -18.01 -12.73 -20.16
C TYR A 319 -18.74 -11.79 -21.12
N VAL A 320 -18.85 -12.20 -22.40
CA VAL A 320 -19.55 -11.45 -23.43
C VAL A 320 -21.04 -11.80 -23.39
N PHE A 321 -21.85 -10.89 -22.83
CA PHE A 321 -23.29 -11.07 -22.69
C PHE A 321 -24.03 -11.03 -24.03
N GLN A 322 -24.90 -12.03 -24.26
CA GLN A 322 -25.83 -12.04 -25.40
C GLN A 322 -26.98 -11.05 -25.20
N ASN A 323 -27.42 -10.84 -23.95
CA ASN A 323 -28.38 -9.80 -23.63
C ASN A 323 -27.73 -8.42 -23.87
N GLN A 324 -28.33 -7.64 -24.76
CA GLN A 324 -27.76 -6.37 -25.23
C GLN A 324 -27.68 -5.32 -24.11
N GLU A 325 -28.63 -5.30 -23.18
CA GLU A 325 -28.62 -4.35 -22.06
C GLU A 325 -27.45 -4.63 -21.11
N LEU A 326 -27.23 -5.89 -20.74
CA LEU A 326 -26.09 -6.30 -19.90
C LEU A 326 -24.76 -6.03 -20.60
N ASN A 327 -24.64 -6.39 -21.88
CA ASN A 327 -23.43 -6.17 -22.66
C ASN A 327 -23.09 -4.67 -22.74
N ASN A 328 -24.08 -3.83 -23.03
CA ASN A 328 -23.91 -2.39 -23.09
C ASN A 328 -23.59 -1.78 -21.73
N PHE A 329 -24.14 -2.33 -20.64
CA PHE A 329 -23.84 -1.88 -19.28
C PHE A 329 -22.36 -2.12 -18.94
N TYR A 330 -21.86 -3.35 -19.03
CA TYR A 330 -20.48 -3.64 -18.62
C TYR A 330 -19.43 -3.04 -19.54
N LYS A 331 -19.73 -2.86 -20.83
CA LYS A 331 -18.82 -2.14 -21.75
C LYS A 331 -18.56 -0.68 -21.35
N LYS A 332 -19.39 -0.09 -20.49
CA LYS A 332 -19.14 1.25 -19.93
C LYS A 332 -18.16 1.24 -18.76
N MET A 333 -17.94 0.09 -18.12
CA MET A 333 -17.04 -0.01 -16.98
C MET A 333 -15.59 0.06 -17.48
N ASP A 334 -14.84 1.00 -16.91
CA ASP A 334 -13.43 1.23 -17.25
C ASP A 334 -12.60 -0.04 -17.05
N TRP A 335 -12.89 -0.88 -16.07
CA TRP A 335 -12.19 -2.13 -15.79
C TRP A 335 -12.60 -3.32 -16.67
N TYR A 336 -13.72 -3.26 -17.40
CA TYR A 336 -14.21 -4.42 -18.15
C TYR A 336 -13.28 -4.78 -19.32
N ILE A 337 -12.87 -6.04 -19.38
CA ILE A 337 -12.02 -6.61 -20.43
C ILE A 337 -12.76 -7.82 -21.00
N SER A 338 -13.31 -7.69 -22.21
CA SER A 338 -14.04 -8.79 -22.85
C SER A 338 -13.11 -9.96 -23.17
N ASN A 339 -13.54 -11.18 -22.84
CA ASN A 339 -12.89 -12.42 -23.20
C ASN A 339 -13.89 -13.30 -23.97
N PRO A 340 -13.88 -13.28 -25.32
CA PRO A 340 -14.80 -14.09 -26.14
C PRO A 340 -14.68 -15.60 -25.92
N ASN A 341 -13.55 -16.07 -25.36
CA ASN A 341 -13.29 -17.48 -25.09
C ASN A 341 -13.71 -17.90 -23.67
N TYR A 342 -14.22 -16.97 -22.85
CA TYR A 342 -14.66 -17.28 -21.50
C TYR A 342 -16.08 -17.87 -21.50
N GLU A 343 -16.20 -19.09 -20.98
CA GLU A 343 -17.49 -19.73 -20.70
C GLU A 343 -17.84 -19.57 -19.22
N PRO A 344 -19.06 -19.11 -18.87
CA PRO A 344 -19.49 -18.98 -17.48
C PRO A 344 -19.44 -20.30 -16.74
N ASN A 345 -18.60 -20.36 -15.70
CA ASN A 345 -18.54 -21.50 -14.80
C ASN A 345 -18.74 -21.01 -13.36
N THR A 346 -19.71 -21.58 -12.66
CA THR A 346 -20.01 -21.23 -11.25
C THR A 346 -19.06 -21.90 -10.27
N GLU A 347 -18.39 -22.99 -10.67
CA GLU A 347 -17.46 -23.74 -9.83
C GLU A 347 -16.16 -22.98 -9.57
N ILE A 348 -15.75 -22.12 -10.52
CA ILE A 348 -14.53 -21.28 -10.42
C ILE A 348 -14.76 -19.97 -9.66
N LEU A 349 -15.99 -19.71 -9.23
CA LEU A 349 -16.30 -18.55 -8.40
C LEU A 349 -15.76 -18.75 -6.99
N THR A 350 -15.28 -17.68 -6.37
CA THR A 350 -14.95 -17.70 -4.95
C THR A 350 -16.22 -17.92 -4.11
N GLU A 351 -16.08 -18.35 -2.86
CA GLU A 351 -17.23 -18.53 -1.97
C GLU A 351 -18.03 -17.22 -1.76
N ASN A 352 -17.35 -16.07 -1.74
CA ASN A 352 -18.01 -14.77 -1.67
C ASN A 352 -18.81 -14.49 -2.95
N GLU A 353 -18.24 -14.74 -4.13
CA GLU A 353 -18.95 -14.56 -5.39
C GLU A 353 -20.14 -15.52 -5.53
N LYS A 354 -20.04 -16.76 -5.05
CA LYS A 354 -21.18 -17.68 -5.02
C LYS A 354 -22.33 -17.13 -4.17
N LYS A 355 -22.03 -16.68 -2.95
CA LYS A 355 -23.01 -16.01 -2.06
C LYS A 355 -23.61 -14.77 -2.72
N TRP A 356 -22.79 -13.98 -3.41
CA TRP A 356 -23.23 -12.82 -4.17
C TRP A 356 -24.21 -13.20 -5.28
N THR A 357 -23.89 -14.20 -6.11
CA THR A 357 -24.81 -14.67 -7.17
C THR A 357 -26.13 -15.20 -6.60
N GLU A 358 -26.08 -15.89 -5.45
CA GLU A 358 -27.27 -16.42 -4.77
C GLU A 358 -28.15 -15.30 -4.21
N LYS A 359 -27.56 -14.27 -3.58
CA LYS A 359 -28.26 -13.09 -3.05
C LYS A 359 -29.17 -12.45 -4.10
N TRP A 360 -28.75 -12.46 -5.37
CA TRP A 360 -29.44 -11.82 -6.48
C TRP A 360 -30.15 -12.78 -7.43
N LYS A 361 -30.25 -14.08 -7.10
CA LYS A 361 -31.07 -15.02 -7.88
C LYS A 361 -32.52 -14.57 -7.88
#